data_AF-A0AA43L1N6-F1
#
_entry.id   AF-A0AA43L1N6-F1
#
_cell.length_a   1.000
_cell.length_b   1.000
_cell.length_c   1.000
_cell.angle_alpha   90.00
_cell.angle_beta   90.00
_cell.angle_gamma   90.00
#
_symmetry.space_group_name_H-M   'P 1'
#
loop_
_entity.id
_entity.type
_entity.pdbx_description
1 polymer ?
#
loop_
_entity_poly.entity_id
_entity_poly.type
_entity_poly.pdbx_seq_one_letter_code
_entity_poly.pdbx_strand_id
1 'polypeptide(L)'
;MWVYLVAIVAMIGMMYFTSRGQKKQQQERQNLLNAMKPGDSAITAGGLHGVVSEIDTEKGTVILDCEGIYLEFERNSIRSVTPNVAVDAAEETVIEETISEEDTTEE
;
A
#
# COMPACT_ATOMS: atom_id res chain seq x y z
N MET A 1 -5.51 -23.87 -45.53
CA MET A 1 -6.26 -22.62 -45.28
C MET A 1 -7.26 -22.75 -44.11
N TRP A 2 -8.02 -23.85 -43.99
CA TRP A 2 -8.97 -24.04 -42.87
C TRP A 2 -8.35 -24.22 -41.49
N VAL A 3 -7.19 -24.88 -41.39
CA VAL A 3 -6.43 -24.99 -40.13
C VAL A 3 -6.09 -23.59 -39.57
N TYR A 4 -5.84 -22.62 -40.45
CA TYR A 4 -5.57 -21.23 -40.06
C TYR A 4 -6.81 -20.54 -39.48
N LEU A 5 -8.00 -20.79 -40.04
CA LEU A 5 -9.26 -20.27 -39.52
C LEU A 5 -9.60 -20.88 -38.14
N VAL A 6 -9.39 -22.19 -37.96
CA VAL A 6 -9.59 -22.86 -36.67
C VAL A 6 -8.61 -22.33 -35.61
N ALA A 7 -7.34 -22.10 -35.98
CA ALA A 7 -6.34 -21.52 -35.08
C ALA A 7 -6.69 -20.09 -34.65
N ILE A 8 -7.19 -19.25 -35.57
CA ILE A 8 -7.64 -17.87 -35.26
C ILE A 8 -8.83 -17.88 -34.30
N VAL A 9 -9.83 -18.73 -34.54
CA VAL A 9 -11.01 -18.85 -33.66
C VAL A 9 -10.60 -19.34 -32.27
N ALA A 10 -9.68 -20.30 -32.17
CA ALA A 10 -9.15 -20.78 -30.90
C ALA A 10 -8.40 -19.68 -30.12
N MET A 11 -7.57 -18.87 -30.80
CA MET A 11 -6.83 -17.77 -30.18
C MET A 11 -7.77 -16.68 -29.63
N ILE A 12 -8.83 -16.32 -30.38
CA ILE A 12 -9.85 -15.35 -29.94
C ILE A 12 -10.62 -15.90 -28.73
N GLY A 13 -10.95 -17.21 -28.73
CA GLY A 13 -11.60 -17.87 -27.60
C GLY A 13 -10.76 -17.81 -26.31
N MET A 14 -9.46 -18.13 -26.40
CA MET A 14 -8.53 -18.09 -25.27
C MET A 14 -8.34 -16.65 -24.72
N MET A 15 -8.27 -15.67 -25.62
CA MET A 15 -8.09 -14.26 -25.27
C MET A 15 -9.32 -13.68 -24.56
N TYR A 16 -10.53 -14.03 -25.01
CA TYR A 16 -11.77 -13.62 -24.34
C TYR A 16 -11.85 -14.16 -22.91
N PHE A 17 -11.45 -15.42 -22.69
CA PHE A 17 -11.46 -16.04 -21.37
C PHE A 17 -10.41 -15.40 -20.43
N THR A 18 -9.20 -15.17 -20.93
CA THR A 18 -8.10 -14.58 -20.13
C THR A 18 -8.36 -13.12 -19.78
N SER A 19 -8.90 -12.33 -20.70
CA SER A 19 -9.16 -10.90 -20.51
C SER A 19 -10.13 -10.63 -19.34
N ARG A 20 -11.07 -11.55 -19.09
CA ARG A 20 -12.02 -11.42 -17.98
C ARG A 20 -11.33 -11.52 -16.61
N GLY A 21 -10.32 -12.37 -16.47
CA GLY A 21 -9.55 -12.50 -15.22
C GLY A 21 -8.58 -11.34 -15.00
N GLN A 22 -7.90 -10.90 -16.06
CA GLN A 22 -6.89 -9.84 -15.98
C GLN A 22 -7.47 -8.49 -15.54
N LYS A 23 -8.67 -8.14 -16.02
CA LYS A 23 -9.35 -6.89 -15.62
C LYS A 23 -9.61 -6.84 -14.11
N LYS A 24 -9.96 -7.97 -13.49
CA LYS A 24 -10.23 -8.04 -12.05
C LYS A 24 -8.96 -7.80 -11.24
N GLN A 25 -7.86 -8.45 -11.61
CA GLN A 25 -6.57 -8.28 -10.93
C GLN A 25 -6.02 -6.85 -11.08
N GLN A 26 -6.17 -6.25 -12.26
CA GLN A 26 -5.81 -4.85 -12.47
C GLN A 26 -6.65 -3.92 -11.59
N GLN A 27 -7.96 -4.13 -11.54
CA GLN A 27 -8.86 -3.29 -10.75
C GLN A 27 -8.61 -3.44 -9.24
N GLU A 28 -8.38 -4.65 -8.74
CA GLU A 28 -7.98 -4.90 -7.35
C GLU A 28 -6.68 -4.18 -7.00
N ARG A 29 -5.66 -4.21 -7.88
CA ARG A 29 -4.42 -3.45 -7.69
C ARG A 29 -4.64 -1.94 -7.67
N GLN A 30 -5.44 -1.40 -8.59
CA GLN A 30 -5.75 0.03 -8.60
C GLN A 30 -6.51 0.45 -7.33
N ASN A 31 -7.42 -0.40 -6.84
CA ASN A 31 -8.16 -0.13 -5.61
C ASN A 31 -7.23 -0.09 -4.39
N LEU A 32 -6.26 -1.01 -4.30
CA LEU A 32 -5.24 -0.98 -3.23
C LEU A 32 -4.43 0.31 -3.27
N LEU A 33 -4.01 0.74 -4.47
CA LEU A 33 -3.26 1.99 -4.64
C LEU A 33 -4.09 3.25 -4.36
N ASN A 34 -5.41 3.20 -4.60
CA ASN A 34 -6.34 4.29 -4.29
C ASN A 34 -6.69 4.37 -2.80
N ALA A 35 -6.65 3.24 -2.09
CA ALA A 35 -6.95 3.18 -0.67
C ALA A 35 -5.77 3.60 0.23
N MET A 36 -4.58 3.84 -0.34
CA MET A 36 -3.38 4.26 0.38
C MET A 36 -3.57 5.64 1.01
N LYS A 37 -3.13 5.78 2.25
CA LYS A 37 -3.11 7.05 2.98
C LYS A 37 -1.69 7.44 3.35
N PRO A 38 -1.42 8.74 3.52
CA PRO A 38 -0.20 9.20 4.19
C PRO A 38 -0.11 8.57 5.58
N GLY A 39 1.06 8.07 5.95
CA GLY A 39 1.33 7.35 7.20
C GLY A 39 1.33 5.82 7.07
N ASP A 40 0.83 5.26 5.97
CA ASP A 40 0.84 3.81 5.76
C ASP A 40 2.25 3.28 5.52
N SER A 41 2.53 2.09 6.05
CA SER A 41 3.76 1.37 5.70
C SER A 41 3.62 0.79 4.30
N ALA A 42 4.53 1.12 3.40
CA ALA A 42 4.52 0.66 2.02
C ALA A 42 5.76 -0.16 1.69
N ILE A 43 5.57 -1.18 0.86
CA ILE A 43 6.64 -2.00 0.31
C ILE A 43 6.68 -1.74 -1.19
N THR A 44 7.82 -1.28 -1.70
CA THR A 44 8.02 -1.10 -3.15
C THR A 44 8.21 -2.45 -3.84
N ALA A 45 8.08 -2.47 -5.17
CA ALA A 45 8.31 -3.67 -5.98
C ALA A 45 9.73 -4.25 -5.83
N GLY A 46 10.71 -3.42 -5.42
CA GLY A 46 12.08 -3.82 -5.13
C GLY A 46 12.33 -4.35 -3.72
N GLY A 47 11.30 -4.40 -2.86
CA GLY A 47 11.44 -4.82 -1.46
C GLY A 47 11.96 -3.73 -0.51
N LEU A 48 11.97 -2.47 -0.95
CA LEU A 48 12.22 -1.32 -0.08
C LEU A 48 11.02 -1.15 0.85
N HIS A 49 11.28 -1.04 2.14
CA HIS A 49 10.26 -0.75 3.15
C HIS A 49 10.40 0.72 3.55
N GLY A 50 9.27 1.41 3.62
CA GLY A 50 9.23 2.80 4.06
C GLY A 50 7.83 3.21 4.46
N VAL A 51 7.70 4.43 4.96
CA VAL A 51 6.40 5.02 5.32
C VAL A 51 6.01 6.04 4.26
N VAL A 52 4.75 6.04 3.85
CA VAL A 52 4.23 7.02 2.89
C VAL A 52 4.17 8.38 3.59
N SER A 53 5.03 9.31 3.19
CA SER A 53 5.04 10.68 3.73
C SER A 53 4.01 11.55 3.03
N GLU A 54 3.96 11.49 1.70
CA GLU A 54 3.06 12.32 0.88
C GLU A 54 2.63 11.56 -0.38
N ILE A 55 1.43 11.87 -0.86
CA ILE A 55 0.86 11.29 -2.10
C ILE A 55 0.49 12.43 -3.03
N ASP A 56 1.16 12.52 -4.18
CA ASP A 56 0.79 13.45 -5.25
C ASP A 56 -0.13 12.70 -6.24
N THR A 57 -1.43 12.98 -6.16
CA THR A 57 -2.43 12.38 -7.06
C THR A 57 -2.42 12.97 -8.45
N GLU A 58 -1.88 14.17 -8.66
CA GLU A 58 -1.82 14.82 -9.97
C GLU A 58 -0.69 14.26 -10.82
N LYS A 59 0.48 14.03 -10.21
CA LYS A 59 1.64 13.42 -10.87
C LYS A 59 1.65 11.89 -10.77
N GLY A 60 0.85 11.32 -9.88
CA GLY A 60 0.82 9.87 -9.63
C GLY A 60 2.09 9.38 -8.95
N THR A 61 2.74 10.23 -8.16
CA THR A 61 3.95 9.92 -7.40
C THR A 61 3.66 9.88 -5.90
N VAL A 62 4.51 9.19 -5.16
CA VAL A 62 4.45 9.03 -3.71
C VAL A 62 5.83 9.25 -3.14
N ILE A 63 5.91 10.00 -2.05
CA ILE A 63 7.15 10.23 -1.33
C ILE A 63 7.20 9.21 -0.20
N LEU A 64 8.21 8.34 -0.21
CA LEU A 64 8.49 7.41 0.88
C LEU A 64 9.61 7.95 1.76
N ASP A 65 9.40 7.87 3.07
CA ASP A 65 10.43 8.06 4.08
C ASP A 65 11.09 6.71 4.38
N CYS A 66 12.39 6.63 4.12
CA CYS A 66 13.24 5.49 4.39
C CYS A 66 14.38 5.93 5.32
N GLU A 67 14.11 5.92 6.63
CA GLU A 67 15.09 6.30 7.67
C GLU A 67 15.64 7.73 7.51
N GLY A 68 14.76 8.69 7.19
CA GLY A 68 15.12 10.10 7.03
C GLY A 68 15.57 10.47 5.61
N ILE A 69 15.50 9.54 4.67
CA ILE A 69 15.70 9.80 3.24
C ILE A 69 14.33 9.81 2.56
N TYR A 70 13.96 10.95 2.00
CA TYR A 70 12.74 11.12 1.21
C TYR A 70 13.02 10.78 -0.25
N LEU A 71 12.34 9.75 -0.75
CA LEU A 71 12.48 9.27 -2.12
C LEU A 71 11.13 9.34 -2.82
N GLU A 72 11.12 9.95 -4.01
CA GLU A 72 9.95 9.99 -4.86
C GLU A 72 9.87 8.72 -5.72
N PHE A 73 8.76 8.01 -5.60
CA PHE A 73 8.46 6.82 -6.38
C PHE A 73 7.15 6.99 -7.13
N GLU A 74 7.01 6.30 -8.26
CA GLU A 74 5.70 6.18 -8.90
C GLU A 74 4.76 5.35 -8.03
N ARG A 75 3.48 5.74 -7.99
CA ARG A 75 2.47 5.03 -7.20
C ARG A 75 2.27 3.58 -7.65
N ASN A 76 2.51 3.29 -8.93
CA ASN A 76 2.45 1.91 -9.46
C ASN A 76 3.63 1.03 -9.04
N SER A 77 4.71 1.62 -8.51
CA SER A 77 5.87 0.91 -7.97
C SER A 77 5.64 0.39 -6.56
N ILE A 78 4.51 0.72 -5.93
CA ILE A 78 4.11 0.18 -4.63
C ILE A 78 3.45 -1.19 -4.82
N ARG A 79 4.00 -2.20 -4.16
CA ARG A 79 3.53 -3.59 -4.25
C ARG A 79 2.43 -3.86 -3.23
N SER A 80 2.63 -3.39 -2.01
CA SER A 80 1.70 -3.58 -0.90
C SER A 80 1.79 -2.43 0.07
N VAL A 81 0.69 -2.22 0.77
CA VAL A 81 0.45 -1.11 1.67
C VAL A 81 -0.21 -1.72 2.88
N THR A 82 0.41 -1.54 4.03
CA THR A 82 -0.11 -1.95 5.31
C THR A 82 -0.56 -0.69 6.03
N PRO A 83 -1.88 -0.53 6.27
CA PRO A 83 -2.36 0.62 7.01
C PRO A 83 -1.70 0.62 8.38
N ASN A 84 -1.01 1.70 8.70
CA ASN A 84 -0.30 1.80 9.96
C ASN A 84 -1.31 2.16 11.06
N VAL A 85 -1.82 1.15 11.76
CA VAL A 85 -2.70 1.32 12.93
C VAL A 85 -1.89 1.73 14.18
N ALA A 86 -0.57 1.91 14.07
CA ALA A 86 0.30 2.25 15.21
C ALA A 86 0.45 3.76 15.45
N VAL A 87 -0.43 4.61 14.90
CA VAL A 87 -0.50 6.04 15.27
C VAL A 87 -1.87 6.45 15.83
N ASP A 88 -2.76 5.49 16.11
CA ASP A 88 -4.01 5.73 16.86
C ASP A 88 -4.16 4.78 18.07
N ALA A 89 -3.08 4.08 18.45
CA ALA A 89 -3.04 3.18 19.60
C ALA A 89 -1.83 3.43 20.53
N ALA A 90 -1.03 4.46 20.28
CA ALA A 90 0.17 4.77 21.04
C ALA A 90 0.15 6.14 21.73
N GLU A 91 -1.00 6.84 21.76
CA GLU A 91 -1.14 8.13 22.46
C GLU A 91 -2.11 8.10 23.67
N GLU A 92 -2.56 6.92 24.12
CA GLU A 92 -3.37 6.79 25.36
C GLU A 92 -2.81 5.79 26.39
N THR A 93 -1.58 5.27 26.25
CA THR A 93 -0.97 4.33 27.23
C THR A 93 0.31 4.84 27.87
N VAL A 94 0.59 6.14 27.81
CA VAL A 94 1.76 6.76 28.46
C VAL A 94 1.43 7.40 29.83
N ILE A 95 0.18 7.37 30.30
CA ILE A 95 -0.20 8.09 31.54
C ILE A 95 -0.40 7.20 32.78
N GLU A 96 -0.30 5.86 32.72
CA GLU A 96 -0.66 5.02 33.89
C GLU A 96 0.45 4.12 34.46
N GLU A 97 1.71 4.22 34.01
CA GLU A 97 2.79 3.41 34.60
C GLU A 97 4.08 4.19 34.89
N THR A 98 3.96 5.44 35.36
CA THR A 98 5.09 6.10 36.05
C THR A 98 4.56 7.17 37.01
N ILE A 99 4.25 6.74 38.23
CA ILE A 99 4.49 7.38 39.55
C ILE A 99 3.65 6.57 40.54
N SER A 100 4.16 5.41 40.94
CA SER A 100 3.82 4.84 42.23
C SER A 100 4.88 5.30 43.23
N GLU A 101 4.39 6.02 44.24
CA GLU A 101 4.96 6.16 45.59
C GLU A 101 5.94 7.31 45.87
N GLU A 102 5.59 8.04 46.95
CA GLU A 102 6.26 9.12 47.70
C GLU A 102 6.22 10.52 47.05
N ASP A 103 5.64 11.58 47.63
CA ASP A 103 5.47 11.94 49.05
C ASP A 103 4.46 13.11 49.19
N THR A 104 3.43 12.98 50.02
CA THR A 104 2.97 14.09 50.86
C THR A 104 2.42 13.56 52.18
N THR A 105 3.18 13.80 53.24
CA THR A 105 2.83 13.78 54.66
C THR A 105 1.63 14.68 55.04
N GLU A 106 1.04 14.37 56.21
CA GLU A 106 0.18 15.20 57.10
C GLU A 106 -1.33 15.34 56.74
N GLU A 107 -2.20 14.58 57.43
CA GLU A 107 -2.88 14.96 58.68
C GLU A 107 -3.26 13.72 59.51
#